data_AF-A0A2I1PAG0-F1
#
_entry.id   AF-A0A2I1PAG0-F1
#
_cell.length_a   1.000
_cell.length_b   1.000
_cell.length_c   1.000
_cell.angle_alpha   90.00
_cell.angle_beta   90.00
_cell.angle_gamma   90.00
#
_symmetry.space_group_name_H-M   'P 1'
#
loop_
_entity.id
_entity.type
_entity.pdbx_description
1 polymer ?
#
loop_
_entity_poly.entity_id
_entity_poly.type
_entity_poly.pdbx_seq_one_letter_code
_entity_poly.pdbx_strand_id
1 'polypeptide(L)'
;MSDDLPELPDVTVPDDLSGLEEATPGPTPLALVHGLGSNPIDWQDVVSRVGASRPMAAPWVDALKPNRPAGPLDLSACASAVLYTGDVMTWRQFDLVGQDVGGMVGATLAAEHPEKVRRLVLSGVFVSMPKMAVRMQKLALQAQTRNALVAQGIDRQRTLQTLDTLAGLDLTETLRAVQQPTLVLVGAGDRAGRAMARQVAELLPDGRVQEIPGAGRRPALEAPEAYADAVVEFTA
;
A
#
# COMPACT_ATOMS: atom_id res chain seq x y z
N MET A 1 22.27 -25.00 50.49
CA MET A 1 21.57 -24.31 49.39
C MET A 1 21.32 -25.37 48.35
N SER A 2 20.16 -26.03 48.46
CA SER A 2 19.73 -27.07 47.52
C SER A 2 18.78 -26.39 46.55
N ASP A 3 19.10 -26.46 45.27
CA ASP A 3 18.34 -25.92 44.14
C ASP A 3 17.21 -26.91 43.82
N ASP A 4 16.01 -26.68 44.34
CA ASP A 4 14.79 -27.37 43.92
C ASP A 4 14.13 -26.55 42.81
N LEU A 5 14.47 -26.87 41.56
CA LEU A 5 13.68 -26.43 40.40
C LEU A 5 12.58 -27.46 40.12
N PRO A 6 11.31 -27.05 39.97
CA PRO A 6 10.23 -27.98 39.67
C PRO A 6 10.39 -28.57 38.26
N GLU A 7 10.23 -29.89 38.14
CA GLU A 7 10.17 -30.59 36.85
C GLU A 7 9.01 -30.03 36.01
N LEU A 8 9.32 -29.65 34.76
CA LEU A 8 8.30 -29.25 33.79
C LEU A 8 7.48 -30.47 33.39
N PRO A 9 6.15 -30.33 33.21
CA PRO A 9 5.30 -31.43 32.79
C PRO A 9 5.71 -31.94 31.42
N ASP A 10 5.70 -33.27 31.27
CA ASP A 10 5.99 -33.98 30.03
C ASP A 10 4.88 -33.68 29.01
N VAL A 11 5.15 -32.76 28.08
CA VAL A 11 4.22 -32.43 26.99
C VAL A 11 4.39 -33.49 25.92
N THR A 12 3.51 -34.49 25.95
CA THR A 12 3.42 -35.50 24.89
C THR A 12 2.82 -34.86 23.65
N VAL A 13 3.66 -34.64 22.63
CA VAL A 13 3.20 -34.28 21.28
C VAL A 13 2.65 -35.57 20.65
N PRO A 14 1.38 -35.62 20.21
CA PRO A 14 0.83 -36.81 19.57
C PRO A 14 1.60 -37.12 18.27
N ASP A 15 2.00 -38.39 18.08
CA ASP A 15 2.63 -38.89 16.84
C ASP A 15 1.66 -38.89 15.63
N ASP A 16 0.36 -38.69 15.91
CA ASP A 16 -0.73 -38.74 14.95
C ASP A 16 -1.30 -37.33 14.70
N LEU A 17 -0.91 -36.71 13.59
CA LEU A 17 -1.47 -35.45 13.08
C LEU A 17 -2.68 -35.67 12.16
N SER A 18 -3.13 -36.91 11.94
CA SER A 18 -4.18 -37.27 10.97
C SER A 18 -5.59 -36.85 11.39
N GLY A 19 -5.76 -36.45 12.67
CA GLY A 19 -7.01 -35.91 13.22
C GLY A 19 -7.08 -34.39 13.33
N LEU A 20 -6.04 -33.65 12.91
CA LEU A 20 -6.14 -32.19 12.83
C LEU A 20 -6.98 -31.85 11.61
N GLU A 21 -8.25 -31.47 11.82
CA GLU A 21 -9.04 -30.82 10.77
C GLU A 21 -8.19 -29.72 10.12
N GLU A 22 -8.11 -29.72 8.78
CA GLU A 22 -7.51 -28.59 8.05
C GLU A 22 -8.22 -27.32 8.54
N ALA A 23 -7.48 -26.48 9.28
CA ALA A 23 -8.02 -25.24 9.78
C ALA A 23 -8.61 -24.48 8.60
N THR A 24 -9.92 -24.18 8.68
CA THR A 24 -10.60 -23.38 7.67
C THR A 24 -9.71 -22.15 7.39
N PRO A 25 -9.30 -21.89 6.13
CA PRO A 25 -8.37 -20.82 5.86
C PRO A 25 -8.90 -19.52 6.44
N GLY A 26 -8.11 -18.90 7.32
CA GLY A 26 -8.44 -17.59 7.89
C GLY A 26 -8.55 -16.53 6.79
N PRO A 27 -9.13 -15.37 7.08
CA PRO A 27 -9.28 -14.30 6.11
C PRO A 27 -7.91 -13.89 5.54
N THR A 28 -7.86 -13.67 4.22
CA THR A 28 -6.63 -13.29 3.53
C THR A 28 -6.07 -11.98 4.11
N PRO A 29 -4.79 -11.94 4.49
CA PRO A 29 -4.17 -10.73 5.03
C PRO A 29 -4.23 -9.54 4.06
N LEU A 30 -4.08 -8.33 4.60
CA LEU A 30 -4.12 -7.08 3.85
C LEU A 30 -2.91 -6.19 4.17
N ALA A 31 -2.13 -5.87 3.14
CA ALA A 31 -1.06 -4.88 3.21
C ALA A 31 -1.56 -3.50 2.77
N LEU A 32 -1.29 -2.47 3.57
CA LEU A 32 -1.71 -1.08 3.33
C LEU A 32 -0.47 -0.20 3.14
N VAL A 33 -0.22 0.24 1.90
CA VAL A 33 1.02 0.93 1.51
C VAL A 33 0.74 2.39 1.20
N HIS A 34 1.33 3.29 1.99
CA HIS A 34 1.08 4.73 1.94
C HIS A 34 1.81 5.44 0.78
N GLY A 35 1.40 6.67 0.47
CA GLY A 35 1.98 7.52 -0.58
C GLY A 35 2.95 8.58 -0.09
N LEU A 36 3.40 9.46 -1.01
CA LEU A 36 4.28 10.59 -0.70
C LEU A 36 3.58 11.63 0.18
N GLY A 37 4.25 12.08 1.24
CA GLY A 37 3.67 13.02 2.22
C GLY A 37 2.64 12.40 3.16
N SER A 38 2.41 11.10 3.04
CA SER A 38 1.59 10.28 3.94
C SER A 38 2.47 9.34 4.78
N ASN A 39 1.85 8.66 5.73
CA ASN A 39 2.53 7.71 6.61
C ASN A 39 1.58 6.57 7.04
N PRO A 40 2.07 5.50 7.67
CA PRO A 40 1.23 4.37 8.06
C PRO A 40 0.01 4.70 8.93
N ILE A 41 0.04 5.75 9.75
CA ILE A 41 -1.09 6.12 10.62
C ILE A 41 -2.29 6.62 9.82
N ASP A 42 -2.08 7.09 8.59
CA ASP A 42 -3.15 7.59 7.73
C ASP A 42 -4.18 6.48 7.39
N TRP A 43 -3.81 5.22 7.59
CA TRP A 43 -4.68 4.06 7.42
C TRP A 43 -5.56 3.74 8.65
N GLN A 44 -5.43 4.47 9.77
CA GLN A 44 -6.08 4.12 11.04
C GLN A 44 -7.60 3.94 10.91
N ASP A 45 -8.28 4.83 10.19
CA ASP A 45 -9.74 4.77 10.02
C ASP A 45 -10.14 3.59 9.13
N VAL A 46 -9.36 3.31 8.08
CA VAL A 46 -9.55 2.14 7.21
C VAL A 46 -9.33 0.84 8.00
N VAL A 47 -8.25 0.75 8.78
CA VAL A 47 -7.96 -0.41 9.65
C VAL A 47 -9.08 -0.62 10.66
N SER A 48 -9.57 0.45 11.27
CA SER A 48 -10.67 0.40 12.24
C SER A 48 -11.96 -0.10 11.60
N ARG A 49 -12.23 0.27 10.33
CA ARG A 49 -13.40 -0.17 9.59
C ARG A 49 -13.31 -1.60 9.07
N VAL A 50 -12.16 -2.03 8.55
CA VAL A 50 -11.94 -3.42 8.10
C VAL A 50 -12.07 -4.39 9.28
N GLY A 51 -11.61 -3.96 10.47
CA GLY A 51 -11.80 -4.70 11.71
C GLY A 51 -10.72 -5.75 11.97
N ALA A 52 -10.60 -6.14 13.24
CA ALA A 52 -9.53 -7.00 13.76
C ALA A 52 -9.62 -8.46 13.28
N SER A 53 -10.72 -8.88 12.65
CA SER A 53 -10.88 -10.23 12.13
C SER A 53 -9.94 -10.52 10.96
N ARG A 54 -9.43 -9.49 10.28
CA ARG A 54 -8.53 -9.64 9.13
C ARG A 54 -7.10 -9.22 9.51
N PRO A 55 -6.08 -10.08 9.33
CA PRO A 55 -4.69 -9.70 9.54
C PRO A 55 -4.30 -8.52 8.64
N MET A 56 -3.73 -7.48 9.22
CA MET A 56 -3.35 -6.26 8.51
C MET A 56 -1.95 -5.78 8.89
N ALA A 57 -1.25 -5.20 7.91
CA ALA A 57 0.02 -4.52 8.13
C ALA A 57 0.09 -3.26 7.29
N ALA A 58 0.56 -2.17 7.89
CA ALA A 58 0.82 -0.90 7.21
C ALA A 58 2.32 -0.56 7.32
N PRO A 59 3.19 -1.17 6.49
CA PRO A 59 4.60 -0.87 6.54
C PRO A 59 4.90 0.54 6.03
N TRP A 60 6.01 1.10 6.48
CA TRP A 60 6.59 2.27 5.84
C TRP A 60 7.10 1.91 4.45
N VAL A 61 6.84 2.76 3.46
CA VAL A 61 7.62 2.76 2.21
C VAL A 61 9.04 3.20 2.56
N ASP A 62 10.05 2.34 2.34
CA ASP A 62 11.41 2.55 2.87
C ASP A 62 12.02 3.88 2.36
N ALA A 63 11.81 4.23 1.09
CA ALA A 63 12.25 5.51 0.51
C ALA A 63 11.59 6.74 1.16
N LEU A 64 10.42 6.59 1.77
CA LEU A 64 9.65 7.66 2.41
C LEU A 64 9.85 7.75 3.92
N LYS A 65 10.61 6.82 4.51
CA LYS A 65 10.79 6.73 5.96
C LYS A 65 11.61 7.93 6.50
N PRO A 66 11.13 8.64 7.54
CA PRO A 66 11.78 9.86 8.02
C PRO A 66 13.22 9.69 8.51
N ASN A 67 13.57 8.51 9.04
CA ASN A 67 14.88 8.22 9.63
C ASN A 67 15.88 7.58 8.67
N ARG A 68 15.56 7.50 7.37
CA ARG A 68 16.49 7.08 6.32
C ARG A 68 17.15 8.29 5.67
N PRO A 69 18.33 8.19 5.06
CA PRO A 69 18.80 9.22 4.14
C PRO A 69 17.77 9.47 3.03
N ALA A 70 17.68 10.71 2.56
CA ALA A 70 16.91 11.01 1.36
C ALA A 70 17.64 10.45 0.13
N GLY A 71 16.93 9.76 -0.75
CA GLY A 71 17.48 9.17 -1.98
C GLY A 71 16.42 9.00 -3.06
N PRO A 72 16.82 8.52 -4.25
CA PRO A 72 15.90 8.22 -5.34
C PRO A 72 14.84 7.19 -4.90
N LEU A 73 13.65 7.27 -5.48
CA LEU A 73 12.62 6.25 -5.28
C LEU A 73 12.93 5.02 -6.13
N ASP A 74 13.39 3.95 -5.50
CA ASP A 74 13.50 2.63 -6.14
C ASP A 74 12.25 1.80 -5.82
N LEU A 75 11.39 1.60 -6.82
CA LEU A 75 10.12 0.90 -6.66
C LEU A 75 10.33 -0.59 -6.35
N SER A 76 11.28 -1.27 -6.99
CA SER A 76 11.54 -2.70 -6.75
C SER A 76 12.14 -2.93 -5.36
N ALA A 77 13.02 -2.05 -4.90
CA ALA A 77 13.52 -2.09 -3.53
C ALA A 77 12.40 -1.86 -2.49
N CYS A 78 11.49 -0.91 -2.76
CA CYS A 78 10.32 -0.69 -1.90
C CYS A 78 9.35 -1.88 -1.94
N ALA A 79 9.15 -2.51 -3.11
CA ALA A 79 8.32 -3.71 -3.28
C ALA A 79 8.88 -4.87 -2.45
N SER A 80 10.20 -5.07 -2.50
CA SER A 80 10.91 -6.07 -1.69
C SER A 80 10.73 -5.85 -0.19
N ALA A 81 10.69 -4.59 0.27
CA ALA A 81 10.45 -4.26 1.68
C ALA A 81 9.01 -4.59 2.13
N VAL A 82 8.01 -4.37 1.25
CA VAL A 82 6.62 -4.78 1.51
C VAL A 82 6.51 -6.31 1.54
N LEU A 83 7.15 -7.00 0.58
CA LEU A 83 7.21 -8.46 0.55
C LEU A 83 7.81 -9.04 1.82
N TYR A 84 8.95 -8.48 2.27
CA TYR A 84 9.60 -8.87 3.51
C TYR A 84 8.68 -8.72 4.73
N THR A 85 7.82 -7.70 4.75
CA THR A 85 6.81 -7.55 5.82
C THR A 85 5.83 -8.72 5.80
N GLY A 86 5.36 -9.14 4.62
CA GLY A 86 4.51 -10.33 4.47
C GLY A 86 5.21 -11.61 4.94
N ASP A 87 6.48 -11.79 4.59
CA ASP A 87 7.26 -12.98 4.98
C ASP A 87 7.48 -13.05 6.50
N VAL A 88 7.77 -11.91 7.17
CA VAL A 88 7.89 -11.83 8.64
C VAL A 88 6.56 -12.17 9.32
N MET A 89 5.45 -11.76 8.71
CA MET A 89 4.09 -12.07 9.19
C MET A 89 3.62 -13.47 8.77
N THR A 90 4.50 -14.26 8.14
CA THR A 90 4.26 -15.62 7.62
C THR A 90 3.12 -15.73 6.62
N TRP A 91 2.84 -14.65 5.89
CA TRP A 91 1.80 -14.61 4.87
C TRP A 91 2.28 -15.29 3.60
N ARG A 92 1.65 -16.41 3.26
CA ARG A 92 1.87 -17.08 1.97
C ARG A 92 1.43 -16.20 0.79
N GLN A 93 0.29 -15.52 0.96
CA GLN A 93 -0.31 -14.62 -0.02
C GLN A 93 -1.15 -13.57 0.71
N PHE A 94 -1.28 -12.37 0.16
CA PHE A 94 -2.06 -11.27 0.75
C PHE A 94 -2.73 -10.41 -0.34
N ASP A 95 -3.74 -9.64 0.04
CA ASP A 95 -4.23 -8.53 -0.79
C ASP A 95 -3.45 -7.25 -0.45
N LEU A 96 -3.32 -6.35 -1.41
CA LEU A 96 -2.56 -5.11 -1.24
C LEU A 96 -3.40 -3.90 -1.63
N VAL A 97 -3.43 -2.89 -0.77
CA VAL A 97 -3.93 -1.54 -1.08
C VAL A 97 -2.74 -0.60 -1.10
N GLY A 98 -2.55 0.11 -2.21
CA GLY A 98 -1.49 1.09 -2.37
C GLY A 98 -2.02 2.46 -2.79
N GLN A 99 -1.60 3.50 -2.07
CA GLN A 99 -1.92 4.88 -2.38
C GLN A 99 -0.73 5.61 -3.02
N ASP A 100 -0.95 6.26 -4.16
CA ASP A 100 0.03 7.09 -4.87
C ASP A 100 1.34 6.31 -5.09
N VAL A 101 2.48 6.77 -4.53
CA VAL A 101 3.75 6.01 -4.55
C VAL A 101 3.57 4.56 -4.04
N GLY A 102 2.78 4.34 -2.99
CA GLY A 102 2.49 3.01 -2.48
C GLY A 102 1.71 2.13 -3.46
N GLY A 103 0.89 2.73 -4.33
CA GLY A 103 0.23 2.04 -5.42
C GLY A 103 1.19 1.63 -6.54
N MET A 104 2.20 2.47 -6.83
CA MET A 104 3.25 2.12 -7.78
C MET A 104 4.11 0.97 -7.26
N VAL A 105 4.49 1.02 -5.98
CA VAL A 105 5.16 -0.08 -5.28
C VAL A 105 4.31 -1.35 -5.33
N GLY A 106 3.00 -1.23 -5.09
CA GLY A 106 2.06 -2.34 -5.18
C GLY A 106 1.97 -2.97 -6.56
N ALA A 107 1.90 -2.15 -7.62
CA ALA A 107 1.89 -2.63 -9.01
C ALA A 107 3.21 -3.32 -9.38
N THR A 108 4.35 -2.74 -8.98
CA THR A 108 5.68 -3.38 -9.16
C THR A 108 5.74 -4.72 -8.45
N LEU A 109 5.32 -4.79 -7.19
CA LEU A 109 5.29 -6.04 -6.43
C LEU A 109 4.39 -7.10 -7.08
N ALA A 110 3.19 -6.71 -7.53
CA ALA A 110 2.24 -7.61 -8.16
C ALA A 110 2.73 -8.15 -9.51
N ALA A 111 3.49 -7.35 -10.26
CA ALA A 111 4.11 -7.74 -11.52
C ALA A 111 5.35 -8.65 -11.31
N GLU A 112 6.20 -8.35 -10.32
CA GLU A 112 7.44 -9.09 -10.05
C GLU A 112 7.21 -10.39 -9.27
N HIS A 113 6.21 -10.40 -8.37
CA HIS A 113 5.90 -11.52 -7.47
C HIS A 113 4.40 -11.88 -7.53
N PRO A 114 3.92 -12.34 -8.70
CA PRO A 114 2.49 -12.51 -8.91
C PRO A 114 1.83 -13.55 -7.98
N GLU A 115 2.62 -14.49 -7.46
CA GLU A 115 2.18 -15.50 -6.50
C GLU A 115 1.88 -14.95 -5.11
N LYS A 116 2.44 -13.79 -4.75
CA LYS A 116 2.34 -13.19 -3.41
C LYS A 116 1.13 -12.28 -3.25
N VAL A 117 0.69 -11.64 -4.33
CA VAL A 117 -0.46 -10.71 -4.32
C VAL A 117 -1.67 -11.41 -4.91
N ARG A 118 -2.76 -11.51 -4.14
CA ARG A 118 -4.03 -12.12 -4.60
C ARG A 118 -4.90 -11.11 -5.32
N ARG A 119 -5.13 -9.93 -4.72
CA ARG A 119 -5.86 -8.80 -5.30
C ARG A 119 -5.15 -7.49 -5.00
N LEU A 120 -5.24 -6.56 -5.94
CA LEU A 120 -4.58 -5.27 -5.89
C LEU A 120 -5.61 -4.13 -5.87
N VAL A 121 -5.45 -3.17 -4.96
CA VAL A 121 -6.23 -1.94 -4.93
C VAL A 121 -5.28 -0.76 -5.08
N LEU A 122 -5.52 0.07 -6.09
CA LEU A 122 -4.73 1.25 -6.41
C LEU A 122 -5.54 2.52 -6.18
N SER A 123 -4.94 3.54 -5.57
CA SER A 123 -5.59 4.84 -5.37
C SER A 123 -4.61 5.97 -5.66
N GLY A 124 -4.98 6.93 -6.51
CA GLY A 124 -4.09 8.05 -6.86
C GLY A 124 -2.86 7.67 -7.72
N VAL A 125 -2.87 6.51 -8.38
CA VAL A 125 -1.82 6.09 -9.31
C VAL A 125 -2.02 6.74 -10.68
N PHE A 126 -0.93 7.02 -11.38
CA PHE A 126 -0.90 7.54 -12.74
C PHE A 126 0.11 6.77 -13.59
N VAL A 127 -0.11 6.70 -14.90
CA VAL A 127 0.78 5.99 -15.84
C VAL A 127 2.12 6.69 -15.97
N SER A 128 2.10 8.01 -16.18
CA SER A 128 3.28 8.86 -16.18
C SER A 128 2.91 10.25 -15.68
N MET A 129 3.83 10.92 -14.99
CA MET A 129 3.58 12.29 -14.51
C MET A 129 4.01 13.31 -15.56
N PRO A 130 3.15 14.26 -15.98
CA PRO A 130 3.57 15.34 -16.84
C PRO A 130 4.66 16.18 -16.16
N LYS A 131 5.80 16.39 -16.84
CA LYS A 131 6.94 17.19 -16.32
C LYS A 131 6.52 18.58 -15.82
N MET A 132 5.50 19.18 -16.43
CA MET A 132 4.96 20.46 -15.99
C MET A 132 4.27 20.37 -14.61
N ALA A 133 3.52 19.30 -14.35
CA ALA A 133 2.88 19.07 -13.06
C ALA A 133 3.94 18.91 -11.95
N VAL A 134 5.00 18.13 -12.22
CA VAL A 134 6.14 17.99 -11.30
C VAL A 134 6.76 19.35 -10.98
N ARG A 135 7.06 20.17 -12.01
CA ARG A 135 7.64 21.52 -11.82
C ARG A 135 6.77 22.39 -10.94
N MET A 136 5.45 22.39 -11.16
CA MET A 136 4.50 23.14 -10.34
C MET A 136 4.50 22.65 -8.89
N GLN A 137 4.52 21.33 -8.66
CA GLN A 137 4.55 20.77 -7.31
C GLN A 137 5.86 21.08 -6.57
N LYS A 138 7.00 21.06 -7.27
CA LYS A 138 8.29 21.49 -6.72
C LYS A 138 8.28 22.96 -6.32
N LEU A 139 7.75 23.84 -7.17
CA LEU A 139 7.62 25.28 -6.87
C LEU A 139 6.70 25.52 -5.67
N ALA A 140 5.55 24.86 -5.62
CA ALA A 140 4.62 24.96 -4.49
C ALA A 140 5.28 24.52 -3.17
N LEU A 141 6.03 23.42 -3.19
CA LEU A 141 6.78 22.93 -2.02
C LEU A 141 7.88 23.91 -1.58
N GLN A 142 8.59 24.52 -2.55
CA GLN A 142 9.64 25.50 -2.28
C GLN A 142 9.10 26.82 -1.71
N ALA A 143 7.87 27.20 -2.05
CA ALA A 143 7.20 28.38 -1.52
C ALA A 143 6.72 28.19 -0.06
N GLN A 144 6.58 26.95 0.42
CA GLN A 144 6.15 26.69 1.80
C GLN A 144 7.26 26.96 2.82
N THR A 145 6.89 27.43 4.02
CA THR A 145 7.84 27.64 5.11
C THR A 145 8.30 26.32 5.71
N ARG A 146 9.49 26.30 6.32
CA ARG A 146 10.00 25.10 7.01
C ARG A 146 9.05 24.60 8.10
N ASN A 147 8.46 25.51 8.88
CA ASN A 147 7.55 25.15 9.97
C ASN A 147 6.25 24.51 9.45
N ALA A 148 5.70 25.03 8.35
CA ALA A 148 4.52 24.44 7.72
C ALA A 148 4.80 23.01 7.24
N LEU A 149 5.96 22.79 6.63
CA LEU A 149 6.37 21.46 6.16
C LEU A 149 6.56 20.49 7.33
N VAL A 150 7.21 20.92 8.42
CA VAL A 150 7.38 20.10 9.63
C VAL A 150 6.04 19.75 10.27
N ALA A 151 5.10 20.70 10.36
CA ALA A 151 3.76 20.45 10.92
C ALA A 151 2.96 19.43 10.10
N GLN A 152 3.26 19.30 8.80
CA GLN A 152 2.68 18.30 7.92
C GLN A 152 3.48 16.99 7.87
N GLY A 153 4.59 16.89 8.61
CA GLY A 153 5.49 15.73 8.55
C GLY A 153 6.25 15.61 7.23
N ILE A 154 6.31 16.67 6.43
CA ILE A 154 6.92 16.67 5.10
C ILE A 154 8.41 17.01 5.20
N ASP A 155 9.24 16.06 4.79
CA ASP A 155 10.66 16.32 4.52
C ASP A 155 10.81 16.92 3.11
N ARG A 156 11.26 18.19 3.06
CA ARG A 156 11.42 18.91 1.80
C ARG A 156 12.39 18.23 0.84
N GLN A 157 13.57 17.84 1.31
CA GLN A 157 14.62 17.32 0.44
C GLN A 157 14.20 15.97 -0.15
N ARG A 158 13.65 15.09 0.70
CA ARG A 158 13.10 13.81 0.28
C ARG A 158 11.99 13.99 -0.73
N THR A 159 11.03 14.88 -0.45
CA THR A 159 9.90 15.13 -1.36
C THR A 159 10.39 15.62 -2.72
N LEU A 160 11.37 16.53 -2.77
CA LEU A 160 11.93 17.00 -4.04
C LEU A 160 12.63 15.87 -4.82
N GLN A 161 13.39 15.01 -4.14
CA GLN A 161 14.06 13.86 -4.77
C GLN A 161 13.07 12.82 -5.29
N THR A 162 12.02 12.50 -4.52
CA THR A 162 10.95 11.62 -4.98
C THR A 162 10.25 12.20 -6.21
N LEU A 163 9.93 13.50 -6.21
CA LEU A 163 9.35 14.17 -7.37
C LEU A 163 10.25 14.12 -8.61
N ASP A 164 11.57 14.21 -8.44
CA ASP A 164 12.52 14.08 -9.55
C ASP A 164 12.50 12.67 -10.14
N THR A 165 12.39 11.63 -9.31
CA THR A 165 12.20 10.26 -9.80
C THR A 165 10.86 10.07 -10.53
N LEU A 166 9.77 10.56 -9.94
CA LEU A 166 8.42 10.45 -10.53
C LEU A 166 8.32 11.15 -11.90
N ALA A 167 9.12 12.19 -12.16
CA ALA A 167 9.15 12.88 -13.44
C ALA A 167 9.66 12.04 -14.62
N GLY A 168 10.40 10.96 -14.33
CA GLY A 168 10.96 10.05 -15.33
C GLY A 168 10.25 8.69 -15.39
N LEU A 169 9.27 8.45 -14.51
CA LEU A 169 8.63 7.16 -14.38
C LEU A 169 7.50 7.00 -15.41
N ASP A 170 7.47 5.84 -16.05
CA ASP A 170 6.38 5.35 -16.88
C ASP A 170 6.01 3.93 -16.44
N LEU A 171 4.79 3.75 -15.96
CA LEU A 171 4.28 2.49 -15.43
C LEU A 171 3.57 1.64 -16.49
N THR A 172 3.60 2.02 -17.77
CA THR A 172 2.87 1.32 -18.83
C THR A 172 3.16 -0.18 -18.85
N GLU A 173 4.43 -0.58 -18.86
CA GLU A 173 4.82 -2.00 -18.91
C GLU A 173 4.57 -2.70 -17.57
N THR A 174 4.79 -2.02 -16.45
CA THR A 174 4.48 -2.57 -15.12
C THR A 174 3.00 -2.90 -14.98
N LEU A 175 2.11 -1.97 -15.35
CA LEU A 175 0.66 -2.17 -15.26
C LEU A 175 0.17 -3.30 -16.17
N ARG A 176 0.73 -3.43 -17.38
CA ARG A 176 0.41 -4.54 -18.30
C ARG A 176 0.84 -5.91 -17.76
N ALA A 177 1.87 -5.94 -16.93
CA ALA A 177 2.40 -7.18 -16.34
C ALA A 177 1.64 -7.63 -15.08
N VAL A 178 0.78 -6.78 -14.49
CA VAL A 178 -0.06 -7.16 -13.34
C VAL A 178 -1.14 -8.14 -13.79
N GLN A 179 -1.11 -9.36 -13.25
CA GLN A 179 -2.05 -10.44 -13.62
C GLN A 179 -3.25 -10.54 -12.66
N GLN A 180 -3.19 -9.84 -11.53
CA GLN A 180 -4.17 -9.89 -10.47
C GLN A 180 -5.41 -9.05 -10.83
N PRO A 181 -6.61 -9.49 -10.40
CA PRO A 181 -7.76 -8.60 -10.35
C PRO A 181 -7.39 -7.32 -9.61
N THR A 182 -7.60 -6.18 -10.27
CA THR A 182 -7.18 -4.88 -9.77
C THR A 182 -8.32 -3.86 -9.74
N LEU A 183 -8.55 -3.26 -8.57
CA LEU A 183 -9.49 -2.17 -8.38
C LEU A 183 -8.75 -0.84 -8.28
N VAL A 184 -9.16 0.15 -9.07
CA VAL A 184 -8.65 1.52 -9.02
C VAL A 184 -9.70 2.41 -8.35
N LEU A 185 -9.40 2.86 -7.13
CA LEU A 185 -10.24 3.74 -6.34
C LEU A 185 -9.89 5.21 -6.59
N VAL A 186 -10.93 6.04 -6.71
CA VAL A 186 -10.78 7.49 -6.91
C VAL A 186 -11.96 8.23 -6.29
N GLY A 187 -11.76 9.40 -5.69
CA GLY A 187 -12.90 10.18 -5.20
C GLY A 187 -13.74 10.76 -6.34
N ALA A 188 -15.07 10.71 -6.21
CA ALA A 188 -16.00 11.22 -7.21
C ALA A 188 -15.80 12.74 -7.52
N GLY A 189 -15.31 13.49 -6.53
CA GLY A 189 -14.97 14.91 -6.64
C GLY A 189 -13.64 15.20 -7.36
N ASP A 190 -12.76 14.22 -7.55
CA ASP A 190 -11.48 14.43 -8.21
C ASP A 190 -11.56 14.23 -9.73
N ARG A 191 -12.00 15.27 -10.44
CA ARG A 191 -12.12 15.23 -11.91
C ARG A 191 -10.81 14.84 -12.62
N ALA A 192 -9.66 15.32 -12.13
CA ALA A 192 -8.37 14.99 -12.74
C ALA A 192 -7.97 13.54 -12.42
N GLY A 193 -8.11 13.13 -11.16
CA GLY A 193 -7.89 11.76 -10.71
C GLY A 193 -8.70 10.74 -11.48
N ARG A 194 -9.97 11.02 -11.78
CA ARG A 194 -10.84 10.07 -12.51
C ARG A 194 -10.35 9.75 -13.92
N ALA A 195 -9.80 10.73 -14.63
CA ALA A 195 -9.20 10.47 -15.94
C ALA A 195 -7.96 9.58 -15.82
N MET A 196 -7.09 9.84 -14.84
CA MET A 196 -5.90 9.03 -14.58
C MET A 196 -6.26 7.60 -14.14
N ALA A 197 -7.25 7.46 -13.27
CA ALA A 197 -7.73 6.15 -12.81
C ALA A 197 -8.22 5.27 -13.96
N ARG A 198 -8.93 5.85 -14.93
CA ARG A 198 -9.37 5.14 -16.15
C ARG A 198 -8.19 4.71 -17.01
N GLN A 199 -7.22 5.59 -17.24
CA GLN A 199 -6.01 5.26 -17.99
C GLN A 199 -5.22 4.11 -17.34
N VAL A 200 -5.13 4.09 -16.01
CA VAL A 200 -4.49 2.99 -15.28
C VAL A 200 -5.29 1.70 -15.44
N ALA A 201 -6.61 1.74 -15.26
CA ALA A 201 -7.48 0.56 -15.41
C ALA A 201 -7.48 -0.02 -16.84
N GLU A 202 -7.39 0.82 -17.88
CA GLU A 202 -7.31 0.38 -19.28
C GLU A 202 -6.02 -0.38 -19.63
N LEU A 203 -4.93 -0.17 -18.88
CA LEU A 203 -3.67 -0.89 -19.07
C LEU A 203 -3.63 -2.23 -18.32
N LEU A 204 -4.46 -2.38 -17.29
CA LEU A 204 -4.53 -3.57 -16.45
C LEU A 204 -5.37 -4.66 -17.14
N PRO A 205 -4.88 -5.92 -17.23
CA PRO A 205 -5.64 -7.03 -17.82
C PRO A 205 -7.01 -7.29 -17.18
N ASP A 206 -7.15 -7.13 -15.86
CA ASP A 206 -8.43 -7.15 -15.11
C ASP A 206 -8.52 -5.90 -14.22
N GLY A 207 -8.53 -4.74 -14.87
CA GLY A 207 -8.65 -3.43 -14.22
C GLY A 207 -10.09 -2.94 -14.13
N ARG A 208 -10.51 -2.45 -12.96
CA ARG A 208 -11.83 -1.82 -12.74
C ARG A 208 -11.65 -0.49 -12.03
N VAL A 209 -12.52 0.48 -12.33
CA VAL A 209 -12.53 1.77 -11.62
C VAL A 209 -13.78 1.85 -10.75
N GLN A 210 -13.62 2.32 -9.52
CA GLN A 210 -14.73 2.66 -8.65
C GLN A 210 -14.53 4.06 -8.06
N GLU A 211 -15.57 4.89 -8.20
CA GLU A 211 -15.61 6.24 -7.65
C GLU A 211 -16.14 6.19 -6.21
N ILE A 212 -15.43 6.81 -5.27
CA ILE A 212 -15.84 6.91 -3.86
C ILE A 212 -16.70 8.17 -3.67
N PRO A 213 -17.99 8.03 -3.31
CA PRO A 213 -18.87 9.16 -3.06
C PRO A 213 -18.36 10.03 -1.90
N GLY A 214 -18.58 11.35 -1.98
CA GLY A 214 -18.18 12.29 -0.92
C GLY A 214 -16.68 12.56 -0.82
N ALA A 215 -15.84 11.88 -1.61
CA ALA A 215 -14.40 12.08 -1.63
C ALA A 215 -13.89 12.87 -2.84
N GLY A 216 -12.80 13.59 -2.64
CA GLY A 216 -11.96 14.22 -3.64
C GLY A 216 -10.64 13.47 -3.84
N ARG A 217 -9.50 14.15 -3.61
CA ARG A 217 -8.16 13.64 -3.98
C ARG A 217 -7.61 12.60 -3.01
N ARG A 218 -8.15 12.52 -1.79
CA ARG A 218 -7.65 11.62 -0.74
C ARG A 218 -8.80 10.79 -0.19
N PRO A 219 -9.38 9.88 -0.99
CA PRO A 219 -10.61 9.18 -0.62
C PRO A 219 -10.48 8.35 0.66
N ALA A 220 -9.31 7.78 0.94
CA ALA A 220 -9.06 7.05 2.18
C ALA A 220 -9.15 7.91 3.45
N LEU A 221 -8.85 9.22 3.36
CA LEU A 221 -8.94 10.16 4.47
C LEU A 221 -10.26 10.95 4.49
N GLU A 222 -10.82 11.20 3.31
CA GLU A 222 -12.02 12.04 3.14
C GLU A 222 -13.31 11.24 3.31
N ALA A 223 -13.30 9.95 2.96
CA ALA A 223 -14.44 9.04 3.11
C ALA A 223 -13.95 7.62 3.49
N PRO A 224 -13.29 7.46 4.66
CA PRO A 224 -12.64 6.20 5.06
C PRO A 224 -13.59 5.00 5.11
N GLU A 225 -14.83 5.20 5.54
CA GLU A 225 -15.84 4.12 5.60
C GLU A 225 -16.17 3.59 4.20
N ALA A 226 -16.55 4.47 3.28
CA ALA A 226 -16.86 4.08 1.90
C ALA A 226 -15.64 3.51 1.16
N TYR A 227 -14.45 4.03 1.45
CA TYR A 227 -13.20 3.49 0.90
C TYR A 227 -12.93 2.06 1.41
N ALA A 228 -13.04 1.85 2.73
CA ALA A 228 -12.81 0.55 3.34
C ALA A 228 -13.86 -0.48 2.91
N ASP A 229 -15.14 -0.09 2.81
CA ASP A 229 -16.20 -0.96 2.34
C ASP A 229 -15.93 -1.43 0.90
N ALA A 230 -15.49 -0.54 0.01
CA ALA A 230 -15.08 -0.89 -1.35
C ALA A 230 -13.87 -1.85 -1.37
N VAL A 231 -12.88 -1.64 -0.51
CA VAL A 231 -11.74 -2.56 -0.35
C VAL A 231 -12.23 -3.94 0.10
N VAL A 232 -13.06 -4.00 1.14
CA VAL A 232 -13.57 -5.26 1.71
C VAL A 232 -14.41 -6.02 0.69
N GLU A 233 -15.34 -5.34 0.01
CA GLU A 233 -16.19 -5.97 -1.01
C GLU A 233 -15.36 -6.57 -2.14
N PHE A 234 -14.37 -5.82 -2.64
CA PHE A 234 -13.50 -6.31 -3.71
C PHE A 234 -12.59 -7.47 -3.29
N THR A 235 -12.21 -7.50 -2.00
CA THR A 235 -11.27 -8.47 -1.46
C THR A 235 -11.91 -9.63 -0.71
N ALA A 236 -13.24 -9.73 -0.67
CA ALA A 236 -13.96 -10.93 -0.23
C ALA A 236 -13.61 -12.12 -1.13
#